data_AF-A0A286UCE2-F1
#
_entry.id   AF-A0A286UCE2-F1
#
_cell.length_a   1.000
_cell.length_b   1.000
_cell.length_c   1.000
_cell.angle_alpha   90.00
_cell.angle_beta   90.00
_cell.angle_gamma   90.00
#
_symmetry.space_group_name_H-M   'P 1'
#
loop_
_entity.id
_entity.type
_entity.pdbx_description
1 polymer ?
#
loop_
_entity_poly.entity_id
_entity_poly.type
_entity_poly.pdbx_seq_one_letter_code
_entity_poly.pdbx_strand_id
1 'polypeptide(L)'
;MVISIFSDFRRERTLESFIPLKSQTSPSTKRDFDNNNSSGDNDKMFSLLRPFVRSNPLPHLFHPRLTPSTLTPSTFTSSPTLSLLLQTRQMTLNQATRRSPKRTTKRPTSPAISGSFQKKGVCTQIFTMKPKKPNSANRKVARVKLSTGKTIMAYIQGEGHNLQEHSVVLVKGGRAQDLPGVRYKIVRGALDLGAVVNRMTARSKYGAKKPKSK
;
A
#
# COMPACT_ATOMS: atom_id res chain seq x y z
N MET A 1 -10.14 32.15 -52.98
CA MET A 1 -11.59 32.16 -52.69
C MET A 1 -12.21 31.12 -53.64
N VAL A 2 -12.62 29.92 -53.21
CA VAL A 2 -13.90 29.56 -52.53
C VAL A 2 -15.08 29.60 -53.53
N ILE A 3 -15.80 28.52 -53.87
CA ILE A 3 -15.67 27.07 -53.51
C ILE A 3 -16.44 26.14 -54.50
N SER A 4 -16.05 24.85 -54.63
CA SER A 4 -16.79 23.74 -55.32
C SER A 4 -17.00 23.90 -56.86
N ILE A 5 -17.42 22.92 -57.68
CA ILE A 5 -18.15 21.64 -57.49
C ILE A 5 -17.60 20.58 -58.48
N PHE A 6 -17.57 19.29 -58.11
CA PHE A 6 -17.63 18.20 -59.10
C PHE A 6 -18.46 17.03 -58.54
N SER A 7 -19.40 16.52 -59.35
CA SER A 7 -20.42 15.54 -58.93
C SER A 7 -20.19 14.16 -59.56
N ASP A 8 -20.92 13.19 -59.01
CA ASP A 8 -21.32 11.91 -59.61
C ASP A 8 -20.26 10.81 -59.90
N PHE A 9 -20.25 9.80 -59.02
CA PHE A 9 -20.35 8.43 -59.54
C PHE A 9 -21.32 7.54 -58.74
N ARG A 10 -22.48 7.35 -59.38
CA ARG A 10 -23.65 6.53 -59.05
C ARG A 10 -23.36 5.02 -58.95
N ARG A 11 -23.90 4.34 -57.93
CA ARG A 11 -24.58 3.03 -58.10
C ARG A 11 -25.38 2.59 -56.86
N GLU A 12 -26.67 2.34 -57.08
CA GLU A 12 -27.64 1.77 -56.14
C GLU A 12 -27.89 0.29 -56.47
N ARG A 13 -28.28 -0.53 -55.46
CA ARG A 13 -29.46 -1.43 -55.46
C ARG A 13 -29.49 -2.34 -54.20
N THR A 14 -30.45 -2.15 -53.29
CA THR A 14 -31.71 -2.94 -53.03
C THR A 14 -31.48 -4.32 -52.37
N LEU A 15 -31.91 -4.56 -51.12
CA LEU A 15 -33.26 -5.06 -50.66
C LEU A 15 -33.57 -6.47 -51.22
N GLU A 16 -34.05 -7.49 -50.49
CA GLU A 16 -34.90 -7.61 -49.26
C GLU A 16 -34.29 -8.64 -48.23
N SER A 17 -34.86 -9.12 -47.10
CA SER A 17 -36.26 -9.33 -46.68
C SER A 17 -36.51 -9.45 -45.15
N PHE A 18 -37.78 -9.23 -44.77
CA PHE A 18 -38.38 -9.30 -43.42
C PHE A 18 -38.85 -10.71 -43.03
N ILE A 19 -38.74 -11.13 -41.75
CA ILE A 19 -39.75 -11.91 -41.00
C ILE A 19 -39.68 -11.60 -39.47
N PRO A 20 -40.80 -11.29 -38.77
CA PRO A 20 -40.88 -11.18 -37.31
C PRO A 20 -41.85 -12.18 -36.61
N LEU A 21 -41.87 -12.18 -35.26
CA LEU A 21 -42.80 -12.89 -34.33
C LEU A 21 -42.56 -14.43 -34.19
N LYS A 22 -42.87 -15.13 -33.07
CA LYS A 22 -43.76 -14.85 -31.92
C LYS A 22 -43.34 -15.63 -30.64
N SER A 23 -43.90 -15.23 -29.50
CA SER A 23 -43.87 -15.79 -28.13
C SER A 23 -44.14 -17.31 -27.94
N GLN A 24 -43.64 -17.93 -26.84
CA GLN A 24 -44.47 -18.43 -25.70
C GLN A 24 -43.70 -19.11 -24.52
N THR A 25 -44.02 -18.64 -23.29
CA THR A 25 -44.27 -19.35 -22.00
C THR A 25 -43.28 -20.30 -21.28
N SER A 26 -43.25 -20.17 -19.95
CA SER A 26 -42.52 -20.94 -18.92
C SER A 26 -43.33 -22.15 -18.39
N PRO A 27 -42.77 -23.05 -17.53
CA PRO A 27 -42.86 -22.83 -16.07
C PRO A 27 -41.76 -23.47 -15.16
N SER A 28 -41.72 -23.05 -13.87
CA SER A 28 -41.18 -23.76 -12.68
C SER A 28 -39.68 -24.16 -12.65
N THR A 29 -38.92 -23.95 -11.57
CA THR A 29 -39.20 -24.42 -10.19
C THR A 29 -38.88 -23.40 -9.10
N LYS A 30 -39.67 -23.44 -8.01
CA LYS A 30 -39.41 -22.69 -6.77
C LYS A 30 -38.19 -23.23 -6.03
N ARG A 31 -37.47 -22.35 -5.33
CA ARG A 31 -36.87 -22.66 -4.03
C ARG A 31 -37.16 -21.50 -3.10
N ASP A 32 -38.23 -21.67 -2.34
CA ASP A 32 -38.57 -20.82 -1.22
C ASP A 32 -37.48 -21.01 -0.13
N PHE A 33 -37.00 -19.91 0.45
CA PHE A 33 -36.19 -19.95 1.66
C PHE A 33 -36.73 -18.88 2.61
N ASP A 34 -37.67 -19.31 3.44
CA ASP A 34 -38.28 -18.46 4.45
C ASP A 34 -37.22 -17.96 5.42
N ASN A 35 -37.25 -16.66 5.72
CA ASN A 35 -36.58 -16.16 6.91
C ASN A 35 -37.46 -15.08 7.56
N ASN A 36 -37.95 -15.39 8.75
CA ASN A 36 -39.02 -14.66 9.41
C ASN A 36 -38.56 -13.30 9.94
N ASN A 37 -39.22 -12.22 9.50
CA ASN A 37 -39.30 -10.99 10.28
C ASN A 37 -40.59 -11.01 11.08
N SER A 38 -40.51 -11.26 12.39
CA SER A 38 -41.59 -10.89 13.32
C SER A 38 -41.22 -9.60 14.05
N SER A 39 -41.80 -8.50 13.60
CA SER A 39 -41.98 -7.29 14.41
C SER A 39 -42.86 -7.59 15.62
N GLY A 40 -42.58 -6.97 16.76
CA GLY A 40 -43.34 -7.16 17.99
C GLY A 40 -42.73 -6.40 19.16
N ASP A 41 -43.11 -5.12 19.28
CA ASP A 41 -42.69 -4.23 20.36
C ASP A 41 -43.13 -4.72 21.74
N ASN A 42 -42.52 -4.20 22.80
CA ASN A 42 -43.21 -3.82 24.05
C ASN A 42 -42.25 -3.06 25.00
N ASP A 43 -42.40 -1.73 25.06
CA ASP A 43 -41.86 -0.92 26.15
C ASP A 43 -42.56 -1.24 27.47
N LYS A 44 -41.81 -1.56 28.55
CA LYS A 44 -42.03 -1.09 29.94
C LYS A 44 -40.68 -1.07 30.68
N MET A 45 -40.08 0.08 30.99
CA MET A 45 -40.36 1.03 32.09
C MET A 45 -39.82 0.65 33.48
N PHE A 46 -39.43 1.68 34.23
CA PHE A 46 -38.93 1.72 35.62
C PHE A 46 -37.49 1.26 35.94
N SER A 47 -36.59 2.26 35.93
CA SER A 47 -35.75 2.70 37.07
C SER A 47 -35.24 1.68 38.10
N LEU A 48 -33.96 1.81 38.48
CA LEU A 48 -33.58 2.44 39.77
C LEU A 48 -32.05 2.68 39.87
N LEU A 49 -31.68 3.60 40.77
CA LEU A 49 -30.35 4.15 41.00
C LEU A 49 -29.26 3.10 41.34
N ARG A 50 -28.01 3.35 40.89
CA ARG A 50 -26.80 3.54 41.74
C ARG A 50 -25.54 3.79 40.89
N PRO A 51 -24.75 4.85 41.16
CA PRO A 51 -23.41 5.00 40.57
C PRO A 51 -22.39 4.19 41.37
N PHE A 52 -21.86 3.10 40.81
CA PHE A 52 -20.78 2.35 41.45
C PHE A 52 -19.43 2.96 41.09
N VAL A 53 -18.89 3.79 42.00
CA VAL A 53 -17.56 4.39 41.88
C VAL A 53 -16.51 3.28 41.91
N ARG A 54 -15.88 2.97 40.77
CA ARG A 54 -14.73 2.07 40.71
C ARG A 54 -13.45 2.88 40.78
N SER A 55 -12.96 3.09 42.00
CA SER A 55 -11.65 3.68 42.25
C SER A 55 -10.54 2.79 41.68
N ASN A 56 -9.77 3.32 40.73
CA ASN A 56 -8.53 2.68 40.29
C ASN A 56 -7.42 2.99 41.30
N PRO A 57 -6.81 2.00 41.98
CA PRO A 57 -5.58 2.24 42.74
C PRO A 57 -4.40 2.45 41.78
N LEU A 58 -3.64 3.52 42.00
CA LEU A 58 -2.41 3.82 41.26
C LEU A 58 -1.29 2.80 41.62
N PRO A 59 -0.42 2.42 40.68
CA PRO A 59 0.77 1.64 40.99
C PRO A 59 1.76 2.49 41.81
N HIS A 60 2.18 1.96 42.95
CA HIS A 60 3.08 2.62 43.89
C HIS A 60 4.54 2.49 43.44
N LEU A 61 5.24 3.61 43.39
CA LEU A 61 6.65 3.70 43.01
C LEU A 61 7.56 3.14 44.13
N PHE A 62 8.01 1.90 43.98
CA PHE A 62 9.14 1.38 44.76
C PHE A 62 10.44 2.10 44.38
N HIS A 63 10.85 3.06 45.20
CA HIS A 63 12.20 3.63 45.15
C HIS A 63 13.11 2.83 46.10
N PRO A 64 14.22 2.24 45.62
CA PRO A 64 15.19 1.59 46.50
C PRO A 64 15.91 2.64 47.37
N ARG A 65 15.87 2.45 48.68
CA ARG A 65 16.60 3.27 49.66
C ARG A 65 18.10 3.03 49.50
N LEU A 66 18.86 4.11 49.29
CA LEU A 66 20.33 4.08 49.36
C LEU A 66 20.78 3.92 50.82
N THR A 67 21.71 3.01 51.08
CA THR A 67 22.45 2.89 52.35
C THR A 67 23.94 3.16 52.10
N PRO A 68 24.65 3.86 53.01
CA PRO A 68 26.03 4.27 52.77
C PRO A 68 27.07 3.19 53.09
N SER A 69 28.05 3.09 52.21
CA SER A 69 29.47 2.74 52.42
C SER A 69 29.90 1.88 53.62
N THR A 70 30.48 0.71 53.31
CA THR A 70 31.65 0.19 54.02
C THR A 70 32.79 0.01 53.01
N LEU A 71 33.95 0.61 53.25
CA LEU A 71 35.13 0.49 52.40
C LEU A 71 35.98 -0.70 52.84
N THR A 72 36.34 -1.60 51.91
CA THR A 72 37.40 -2.59 52.10
C THR A 72 38.31 -2.60 50.87
N PRO A 73 39.63 -2.38 51.01
CA PRO A 73 40.56 -2.42 49.89
C PRO A 73 41.37 -3.73 49.87
N SER A 74 41.32 -4.48 48.77
CA SER A 74 42.39 -5.45 48.45
C SER A 74 42.51 -5.77 46.96
N THR A 75 43.72 -5.53 46.44
CA THR A 75 44.39 -6.24 45.34
C THR A 75 43.64 -6.43 44.02
N PHE A 76 43.81 -5.46 43.10
CA PHE A 76 43.69 -5.72 41.66
C PHE A 76 44.89 -6.54 41.17
N THR A 77 44.68 -7.82 40.88
CA THR A 77 45.64 -8.61 40.08
C THR A 77 45.51 -8.23 38.61
N SER A 78 46.56 -7.67 38.02
CA SER A 78 46.58 -7.22 36.63
C SER A 78 46.59 -8.39 35.64
N SER A 79 45.41 -8.85 35.24
CA SER A 79 45.25 -9.72 34.06
C SER A 79 45.67 -8.96 32.80
N PRO A 80 46.61 -9.48 31.98
CA PRO A 80 47.06 -8.79 30.77
C PRO A 80 45.91 -8.71 29.76
N THR A 81 45.69 -7.50 29.24
CA THR A 81 44.57 -7.18 28.38
C THR A 81 44.57 -8.00 27.08
N LEU A 82 43.44 -8.61 26.74
CA LEU A 82 43.13 -9.08 25.38
C LEU A 82 42.90 -7.88 24.43
N SER A 83 43.92 -7.04 24.27
CA SER A 83 43.91 -5.85 23.41
C SER A 83 44.17 -6.15 21.93
N LEU A 84 44.47 -7.42 21.59
CA LEU A 84 44.92 -7.86 20.28
C LEU A 84 43.79 -8.14 19.26
N LEU A 85 42.70 -7.34 19.26
CA LEU A 85 41.56 -7.53 18.34
C LEU A 85 41.02 -6.26 17.69
N LEU A 86 41.61 -5.09 17.96
CA LEU A 86 41.40 -3.86 17.19
C LEU A 86 42.72 -3.26 16.71
N GLN A 87 43.51 -4.08 15.98
CA GLN A 87 44.57 -3.56 15.10
C GLN A 87 43.91 -2.79 13.94
N THR A 88 43.47 -1.56 14.21
CA THR A 88 43.00 -0.65 13.16
C THR A 88 44.14 -0.50 12.15
N ARG A 89 43.90 -0.91 10.90
CA ARG A 89 44.88 -0.77 9.81
C ARG A 89 45.01 0.72 9.46
N GLN A 90 45.81 1.43 10.24
CA GLN A 90 46.28 2.78 9.97
C GLN A 90 46.94 2.79 8.59
N MET A 91 46.37 3.54 7.65
CA MET A 91 46.95 3.73 6.32
C MET A 91 48.16 4.66 6.44
N THR A 92 49.29 4.32 5.84
CA THR A 92 50.50 5.17 5.97
C THR A 92 50.32 6.49 5.24
N LEU A 93 51.02 7.55 5.67
CA LEU A 93 50.94 8.87 5.02
C LEU A 93 51.25 8.78 3.52
N ASN A 94 52.28 8.00 3.15
CA ASN A 94 52.63 7.73 1.75
C ASN A 94 51.56 6.94 0.97
N GLN A 95 50.74 6.13 1.64
CA GLN A 95 49.58 5.49 1.02
C GLN A 95 48.42 6.48 0.85
N ALA A 96 48.20 7.37 1.83
CA ALA A 96 47.16 8.40 1.77
C ALA A 96 47.44 9.46 0.68
N THR A 97 48.69 9.91 0.52
CA THR A 97 49.08 10.86 -0.52
C THR A 97 49.07 10.23 -1.91
N ARG A 98 49.44 8.95 -2.05
CA ARG A 98 49.42 8.22 -3.34
C ARG A 98 48.05 7.66 -3.71
N ARG A 99 47.09 7.56 -2.78
CA ARG A 99 45.75 7.00 -3.02
C ARG A 99 44.66 7.93 -2.48
N SER A 100 44.03 8.69 -3.37
CA SER A 100 42.77 9.36 -3.07
C SER A 100 41.70 8.34 -2.63
N PRO A 101 41.03 8.52 -1.47
CA PRO A 101 40.01 7.59 -1.02
C PRO A 101 38.80 7.61 -1.97
N LYS A 102 38.49 6.44 -2.55
CA LYS A 102 37.35 6.29 -3.46
C LYS A 102 36.03 6.45 -2.68
N ARG A 103 35.34 7.56 -2.89
CA ARG A 103 33.99 7.81 -2.31
C ARG A 103 33.00 6.75 -2.82
N THR A 104 32.43 5.97 -1.92
CA THR A 104 31.43 4.94 -2.26
C THR A 104 30.05 5.57 -2.44
N THR A 105 29.47 5.45 -3.64
CA THR A 105 28.14 5.97 -3.94
C THR A 105 27.06 4.92 -3.64
N LYS A 106 26.10 5.28 -2.77
CA LYS A 106 24.95 4.40 -2.47
C LYS A 106 23.93 4.49 -3.62
N ARG A 107 23.57 3.36 -4.22
CA ARG A 107 22.52 3.31 -5.25
C ARG A 107 21.15 3.63 -4.63
N PRO A 108 20.33 4.51 -5.22
CA PRO A 108 19.02 4.86 -4.67
C PRO A 108 18.07 3.66 -4.67
N THR A 109 17.17 3.63 -3.68
CA THR A 109 16.15 2.57 -3.53
C THR A 109 15.17 2.52 -4.70
N SER A 110 14.89 3.67 -5.33
CA SER A 110 13.94 3.86 -6.42
C SER A 110 14.54 4.65 -7.61
N PRO A 111 15.40 4.04 -8.46
CA PRO A 111 16.13 4.74 -9.53
C PRO A 111 15.28 5.14 -10.75
N ALA A 112 14.09 4.55 -10.96
CA ALA A 112 13.30 4.80 -12.17
C ALA A 112 12.55 6.15 -12.15
N ILE A 113 12.33 6.72 -10.96
CA ILE A 113 11.71 8.04 -10.77
C ILE A 113 12.72 9.21 -10.84
N SER A 114 13.99 8.92 -11.19
CA SER A 114 15.04 9.91 -11.51
C SER A 114 15.11 11.09 -10.53
N GLY A 115 15.20 10.81 -9.22
CA GLY A 115 15.32 11.82 -8.16
C GLY A 115 14.02 12.51 -7.74
N SER A 116 12.94 12.43 -8.52
CA SER A 116 11.64 13.01 -8.14
C SER A 116 10.89 12.17 -7.10
N PHE A 117 10.06 12.82 -6.29
CA PHE A 117 9.24 12.14 -5.26
C PHE A 117 8.19 11.19 -5.86
N GLN A 118 7.56 11.59 -6.97
CA GLN A 118 6.46 10.90 -7.62
C GLN A 118 6.54 11.08 -9.14
N LYS A 119 6.10 10.10 -9.93
CA LYS A 119 5.96 10.18 -11.39
C LYS A 119 4.62 9.63 -11.87
N LYS A 120 4.04 10.29 -12.87
CA LYS A 120 2.90 9.76 -13.65
C LYS A 120 3.36 8.57 -14.49
N GLY A 121 2.48 7.59 -14.64
CA GLY A 121 2.66 6.46 -15.56
C GLY A 121 1.32 5.89 -15.99
N VAL A 122 1.37 4.98 -16.95
CA VAL A 122 0.20 4.28 -17.50
C VAL A 122 0.33 2.79 -17.17
N CYS A 123 -0.73 2.19 -16.63
CA CYS A 123 -0.78 0.74 -16.39
C CYS A 123 -0.76 -0.02 -17.72
N THR A 124 0.16 -0.97 -17.85
CA THR A 124 0.26 -1.85 -19.02
C THR A 124 -0.46 -3.18 -18.80
N GLN A 125 -0.42 -3.70 -17.57
CA GLN A 125 -1.12 -4.93 -17.15
C GLN A 125 -1.21 -4.96 -15.62
N ILE A 126 -2.27 -5.56 -15.10
CA ILE A 126 -2.51 -5.74 -13.67
C ILE A 126 -2.63 -7.24 -13.38
N PHE A 127 -1.89 -7.72 -12.38
CA PHE A 127 -1.85 -9.13 -12.03
C PHE A 127 -1.58 -9.35 -10.54
N THR A 128 -1.69 -10.59 -10.10
CA THR A 128 -1.34 -10.99 -8.73
C THR A 128 -0.02 -11.75 -8.69
N MET A 129 0.80 -11.47 -7.69
CA MET A 129 2.05 -12.17 -7.43
C MET A 129 2.01 -12.86 -6.06
N LYS A 130 2.60 -14.04 -5.98
CA LYS A 130 2.91 -14.67 -4.69
C LYS A 130 4.14 -13.98 -4.06
N PRO A 131 4.16 -13.76 -2.73
CA PRO A 131 5.33 -13.26 -2.02
C PRO A 131 6.43 -14.32 -1.93
N LYS A 132 7.64 -13.90 -1.52
CA LYS A 132 8.71 -14.79 -1.09
C LYS A 132 8.33 -15.54 0.21
N LYS A 133 8.80 -16.79 0.36
CA LYS A 133 8.81 -17.53 1.64
C LYS A 133 9.52 -16.66 2.71
N PRO A 134 9.05 -16.60 3.97
CA PRO A 134 8.02 -17.44 4.63
C PRO A 134 6.57 -17.02 4.37
N ASN A 135 6.33 -15.86 3.74
CA ASN A 135 5.00 -15.28 3.65
C ASN A 135 4.14 -15.99 2.58
N SER A 136 2.82 -15.99 2.75
CA SER A 136 1.84 -16.47 1.76
C SER A 136 0.71 -15.45 1.61
N ALA A 137 0.36 -15.09 0.37
CA ALA A 137 -0.74 -14.17 0.01
C ALA A 137 -0.87 -14.08 -1.52
N ASN A 138 -1.96 -13.48 -2.01
CA ASN A 138 -2.02 -12.91 -3.36
C ASN A 138 -1.80 -11.39 -3.25
N ARG A 139 -0.65 -10.90 -3.73
CA ARG A 139 -0.32 -9.46 -3.73
C ARG A 139 -0.69 -8.83 -5.07
N LYS A 140 -1.49 -7.76 -5.06
CA LYS A 140 -1.90 -7.01 -6.27
C LYS A 140 -0.77 -6.10 -6.76
N VAL A 141 -0.37 -6.25 -8.03
CA VAL A 141 0.75 -5.54 -8.65
C VAL A 141 0.34 -5.07 -10.05
N ALA A 142 0.80 -3.90 -10.47
CA ALA A 142 0.69 -3.44 -11.85
C ALA A 142 2.08 -3.28 -12.46
N ARG A 143 2.22 -3.61 -13.75
CA ARG A 143 3.31 -3.07 -14.58
C ARG A 143 2.88 -1.71 -15.09
N VAL A 144 3.75 -0.72 -14.92
CA VAL A 144 3.48 0.68 -15.25
C VAL A 144 4.60 1.19 -16.13
N LYS A 145 4.26 1.77 -17.28
CA LYS A 145 5.17 2.55 -18.11
C LYS A 145 5.16 3.99 -17.59
N LEU A 146 6.27 4.42 -16.97
CA LEU A 146 6.40 5.79 -16.48
C LEU A 146 6.44 6.80 -17.64
N SER A 147 6.13 8.07 -17.36
CA SER A 147 6.31 9.17 -18.33
C SER A 147 7.76 9.28 -18.84
N THR A 148 8.75 8.80 -18.06
CA THR A 148 10.17 8.69 -18.43
C THR A 148 10.46 7.50 -19.38
N GLY A 149 9.45 6.85 -19.94
CA GLY A 149 9.58 5.65 -20.80
C GLY A 149 9.91 4.34 -20.08
N LYS A 150 10.51 4.40 -18.88
CA LYS A 150 10.90 3.23 -18.07
C LYS A 150 9.68 2.41 -17.60
N THR A 151 9.66 1.13 -17.93
CA THR A 151 8.68 0.16 -17.41
C THR A 151 9.10 -0.34 -16.03
N ILE A 152 8.18 -0.34 -15.07
CA ILE A 152 8.41 -0.77 -13.68
C ILE A 152 7.28 -1.67 -13.18
N MET A 153 7.50 -2.34 -12.06
CA MET A 153 6.46 -3.04 -11.29
C MET A 153 6.16 -2.27 -10.00
N ALA A 154 4.89 -1.95 -9.78
CA ALA A 154 4.41 -1.15 -8.66
C ALA A 154 3.33 -1.88 -7.87
N TYR A 155 3.46 -1.88 -6.54
CA TYR A 155 2.50 -2.50 -5.63
C TYR A 155 1.25 -1.63 -5.44
N ILE A 156 0.07 -2.25 -5.51
CA ILE A 156 -1.21 -1.58 -5.29
C ILE A 156 -1.55 -1.69 -3.79
N GLN A 157 -1.65 -0.55 -3.13
CA GLN A 157 -1.82 -0.49 -1.67
C GLN A 157 -3.29 -0.62 -1.25
N GLY A 158 -3.56 -1.42 -0.21
CA GLY A 158 -4.86 -1.54 0.45
C GLY A 158 -5.76 -2.64 -0.11
N GLU A 159 -6.99 -2.71 0.39
CA GLU A 159 -8.04 -3.59 -0.13
C GLU A 159 -8.71 -2.99 -1.38
N GLY A 160 -9.15 -3.85 -2.30
CA GLY A 160 -9.77 -3.46 -3.57
C GLY A 160 -8.88 -2.59 -4.49
N HIS A 161 -9.29 -2.44 -5.75
CA HIS A 161 -8.76 -1.44 -6.69
C HIS A 161 -9.66 -1.38 -7.93
N ASN A 162 -9.64 -0.23 -8.61
CA ASN A 162 -10.37 0.03 -9.85
C ASN A 162 -9.42 0.17 -11.07
N LEU A 163 -8.20 -0.36 -10.98
CA LEU A 163 -7.24 -0.23 -12.09
C LEU A 163 -7.54 -1.23 -13.19
N GLN A 164 -7.58 -0.71 -14.40
CA GLN A 164 -7.67 -1.47 -15.64
C GLN A 164 -6.40 -1.20 -16.45
N GLU A 165 -6.25 -1.90 -17.56
CA GLU A 165 -5.19 -1.57 -18.52
C GLU A 165 -5.40 -0.14 -19.05
N HIS A 166 -4.32 0.55 -19.38
CA HIS A 166 -4.29 1.96 -19.76
C HIS A 166 -4.70 2.99 -18.68
N SER A 167 -5.16 2.59 -17.48
CA SER A 167 -5.40 3.53 -16.38
C SER A 167 -4.13 4.32 -16.03
N VAL A 168 -4.28 5.63 -15.87
CA VAL A 168 -3.22 6.58 -15.52
C VAL A 168 -3.05 6.63 -14.01
N VAL A 169 -1.82 6.44 -13.54
CA VAL A 169 -1.50 6.27 -12.12
C VAL A 169 -0.32 7.12 -11.66
N LEU A 170 -0.38 7.53 -10.39
CA LEU A 170 0.70 8.25 -9.73
C LEU A 170 1.56 7.28 -8.91
N VAL A 171 2.82 7.12 -9.31
CA VAL A 171 3.76 6.18 -8.68
C VAL A 171 4.73 6.92 -7.79
N LYS A 172 4.99 6.37 -6.59
CA LYS A 172 6.03 6.84 -5.67
C LYS A 172 7.05 5.73 -5.33
N GLY A 173 8.20 6.15 -4.81
CA GLY A 173 9.20 5.24 -4.26
C GLY A 173 8.66 4.43 -3.07
N GLY A 174 9.13 3.18 -2.95
CA GLY A 174 8.86 2.35 -1.77
C GLY A 174 8.77 0.87 -2.12
N ARG A 175 9.76 0.08 -1.70
CA ARG A 175 9.81 -1.37 -1.94
C ARG A 175 8.65 -2.10 -1.26
N ALA A 176 8.12 -3.12 -1.92
CA ALA A 176 7.35 -4.17 -1.28
C ALA A 176 8.34 -5.24 -0.80
N GLN A 177 8.53 -5.39 0.52
CA GLN A 177 9.61 -6.21 1.08
C GLN A 177 9.44 -7.72 0.78
N ASP A 178 8.19 -8.15 0.62
CA ASP A 178 7.80 -9.52 0.30
C ASP A 178 8.00 -9.90 -1.17
N LEU A 179 8.01 -8.92 -2.08
CA LEU A 179 7.96 -9.17 -3.51
C LEU A 179 9.34 -8.94 -4.16
N PRO A 180 9.89 -9.90 -4.91
CA PRO A 180 11.04 -9.65 -5.76
C PRO A 180 10.67 -8.64 -6.86
N GLY A 181 11.63 -7.78 -7.26
CA GLY A 181 11.44 -6.78 -8.32
C GLY A 181 10.55 -5.56 -8.01
N VAL A 182 9.57 -5.67 -7.11
CA VAL A 182 8.57 -4.61 -6.85
C VAL A 182 9.11 -3.52 -5.92
N ARG A 183 9.74 -2.50 -6.52
CA ARG A 183 10.44 -1.39 -5.84
C ARG A 183 9.61 -0.12 -5.62
N TYR A 184 8.38 -0.08 -6.15
CA TYR A 184 7.53 1.11 -6.19
C TYR A 184 6.13 0.81 -5.66
N LYS A 185 5.40 1.86 -5.27
CA LYS A 185 4.01 1.79 -4.79
C LYS A 185 3.16 2.83 -5.53
N ILE A 186 1.94 2.45 -5.88
CA ILE A 186 0.97 3.39 -6.45
C ILE A 186 0.29 4.16 -5.31
N VAL A 187 0.06 5.46 -5.51
CA VAL A 187 -0.65 6.35 -4.59
C VAL A 187 -2.16 6.16 -4.76
N ARG A 188 -2.89 5.99 -3.66
CA ARG A 188 -4.37 5.86 -3.67
C ARG A 188 -5.03 7.23 -3.60
N GLY A 189 -6.17 7.38 -4.26
CA GLY A 189 -6.92 8.64 -4.33
C GLY A 189 -6.27 9.68 -5.24
N ALA A 190 -5.54 9.24 -6.27
CA ALA A 190 -4.81 10.11 -7.20
C ALA A 190 -4.89 9.57 -8.62
N LEU A 191 -5.22 10.45 -9.57
CA LEU A 191 -5.55 10.08 -10.96
C LEU A 191 -6.65 9.00 -10.95
N ASP A 192 -6.55 7.97 -11.80
CA ASP A 192 -7.61 6.97 -11.98
C ASP A 192 -7.70 5.98 -10.80
N LEU A 193 -6.69 5.95 -9.92
CA LEU A 193 -6.71 5.08 -8.75
C LEU A 193 -7.52 5.69 -7.60
N GLY A 194 -8.79 5.29 -7.51
CA GLY A 194 -9.68 5.61 -6.41
C GLY A 194 -9.16 5.25 -5.01
N ALA A 195 -9.79 5.84 -4.00
CA ALA A 195 -9.54 5.58 -2.58
C ALA A 195 -9.79 4.11 -2.19
N VAL A 196 -9.40 3.71 -0.98
CA VAL A 196 -9.91 2.47 -0.35
C VAL A 196 -11.26 2.76 0.29
N VAL A 197 -12.29 2.01 -0.11
CA VAL A 197 -13.67 2.13 0.39
C VAL A 197 -13.72 1.78 1.89
N ASN A 198 -14.60 2.44 2.64
CA ASN A 198 -14.86 2.22 4.07
C ASN A 198 -13.62 2.27 5.00
N ARG A 199 -12.51 2.87 4.57
CA ARG A 199 -11.29 2.96 5.38
C ARG A 199 -11.44 3.97 6.52
N MET A 200 -11.52 3.49 7.76
CA MET A 200 -11.61 4.35 8.95
C MET A 200 -10.24 4.83 9.46
N THR A 201 -9.22 3.98 9.44
CA THR A 201 -7.87 4.26 9.98
C THR A 201 -6.81 4.48 8.90
N ALA A 202 -5.79 5.30 9.20
CA ALA A 202 -4.71 5.69 8.27
C ALA A 202 -5.20 6.24 6.92
N ARG A 203 -6.37 6.93 6.92
CA ARG A 203 -7.14 7.33 5.73
C ARG A 203 -6.33 8.07 4.66
N SER A 204 -5.49 9.02 5.10
CA SER A 204 -4.62 9.83 4.22
C SER A 204 -3.66 9.01 3.36
N LYS A 205 -3.19 7.86 3.85
CA LYS A 205 -2.32 6.93 3.10
C LYS A 205 -3.06 6.21 1.97
N TYR A 206 -4.38 6.04 2.13
CA TYR A 206 -5.25 5.26 1.25
C TYR A 206 -6.27 6.12 0.47
N GLY A 207 -6.12 7.44 0.50
CA GLY A 207 -6.97 8.40 -0.23
C GLY A 207 -8.39 8.55 0.29
N ALA A 208 -8.73 7.95 1.44
CA ALA A 208 -10.09 7.98 1.97
C ALA A 208 -10.42 9.33 2.63
N LYS A 209 -11.58 9.91 2.29
CA LYS A 209 -12.10 11.13 2.92
C LYS A 209 -12.58 10.84 4.36
N LYS A 210 -12.66 11.86 5.21
CA LYS A 210 -13.32 11.73 6.53
C LYS A 210 -14.81 11.45 6.27
N PRO A 211 -15.42 10.40 6.85
CA PRO A 211 -16.86 10.21 6.75
C PRO A 211 -17.57 11.39 7.41
N LYS A 212 -18.73 11.79 6.87
CA LYS A 212 -19.61 12.72 7.56
C LYS A 212 -20.05 12.07 8.88
N SER A 213 -20.21 12.86 9.95
CA SER A 213 -20.98 12.35 11.09
C SER A 213 -22.39 12.04 10.59
N LYS A 214 -22.97 10.96 11.10
CA LYS A 214 -24.43 10.91 11.24
C LYS A 214 -24.84 11.84 12.38
#